data_AF-A0A7X1DCU7-F1
#
_entry.id   AF-A0A7X1DCU7-F1
#
_cell.length_a   1.000
_cell.length_b   1.000
_cell.length_c   1.000
_cell.angle_alpha   90.00
_cell.angle_beta   90.00
_cell.angle_gamma   90.00
#
_symmetry.space_group_name_H-M   'P 1'
#
loop_
_entity.id
_entity.type
_entity.pdbx_description
1 polymer ?
#
loop_
_entity_poly.entity_id
_entity_poly.type
_entity_poly.pdbx_seq_one_letter_code
_entity_poly.pdbx_strand_id
1 'polypeptide(L)' 'MTISQRKPIRETLGILQIQQKIIDTMIDEERKYMDGFPKSKVNTGEYMEVEDAIAGLEFAKDALNDYLIYLENTTKRR' A
#
# COMPACT_ATOMS: atom_id res chain seq x y z
N MET A 1 -2.56 -22.59 19.61
CA MET A 1 -1.41 -21.91 18.99
C MET A 1 -0.31 -21.80 20.03
N THR A 2 0.88 -22.31 19.73
CA THR A 2 2.02 -22.23 20.65
C THR A 2 2.69 -20.85 20.56
N ILE A 3 3.47 -20.46 21.58
CA ILE A 3 4.25 -19.20 21.59
C ILE A 3 5.19 -19.12 20.37
N SER A 4 5.74 -20.27 19.95
CA SER A 4 6.59 -20.39 18.76
C SER A 4 5.87 -20.01 17.45
N GLN A 5 4.58 -20.32 17.31
CA GLN A 5 3.78 -19.93 16.13
C GLN A 5 3.36 -18.46 16.13
N ARG A 6 3.38 -17.77 17.29
CA ARG A 6 3.03 -16.34 17.39
C ARG A 6 4.17 -15.42 16.93
N LYS A 7 5.43 -15.85 17.01
CA LYS A 7 6.59 -15.04 16.60
C LYS A 7 6.60 -14.74 15.08
N PRO A 8 6.47 -15.74 14.19
CA PRO A 8 6.40 -15.50 12.74
C PRO A 8 5.22 -14.61 12.33
N ILE A 9 4.07 -14.73 13.00
CA ILE A 9 2.89 -13.90 12.72
C ILE A 9 3.16 -12.43 13.07
N ARG A 10 3.77 -12.16 14.24
CA ARG A 10 4.14 -10.79 14.63
C ARG A 10 5.19 -10.18 13.70
N GLU A 11 6.18 -10.97 13.30
CA GLU A 11 7.20 -10.54 12.33
C GLU A 11 6.57 -10.20 10.98
N THR A 12 5.65 -11.06 10.51
CA THR A 12 4.91 -10.83 9.27
C THR A 12 4.06 -9.56 9.35
N LEU A 13 3.32 -9.34 10.44
CA LEU A 13 2.55 -8.10 10.64
C LEU A 13 3.44 -6.85 10.60
N GLY A 14 4.64 -6.91 11.20
CA GLY A 14 5.61 -5.82 11.14
C GLY A 14 6.10 -5.54 9.72
N ILE A 15 6.37 -6.57 8.93
CA ILE A 15 6.78 -6.43 7.53
C ILE A 15 5.66 -5.79 6.70
N LEU A 16 4.42 -6.26 6.87
CA LEU A 16 3.26 -5.74 6.14
C LEU A 16 3.00 -4.26 6.49
N GLN A 17 3.15 -3.86 7.75
CA GLN A 17 3.07 -2.45 8.16
C GLN A 17 4.18 -1.58 7.54
N ILE A 18 5.38 -2.13 7.36
CA ILE A 18 6.46 -1.43 6.65
C ILE A 18 6.12 -1.28 5.16
N GLN A 19 5.62 -2.34 4.52
CA GLN A 19 5.19 -2.31 3.13
C GLN A 19 4.10 -1.26 2.90
N GLN A 20 3.15 -1.12 3.82
CA GLN A 20 2.11 -0.10 3.74
C GLN A 20 2.70 1.32 3.70
N LYS A 21 3.67 1.63 4.57
CA LYS A 21 4.34 2.93 4.59
C LYS A 21 5.14 3.21 3.31
N ILE A 22 5.73 2.16 2.72
CA ILE A 22 6.45 2.27 1.45
C ILE A 22 5.46 2.63 0.33
N ILE A 23 4.32 1.93 0.26
CA ILE A 23 3.28 2.22 -0.75
C ILE A 23 2.73 3.64 -0.57
N ASP A 24 2.46 4.07 0.67
CA ASP A 24 2.03 5.45 0.95
C ASP A 24 3.04 6.48 0.44
N THR A 25 4.34 6.22 0.65
CA THR A 25 5.41 7.09 0.15
C THR A 25 5.43 7.16 -1.37
N MET A 26 5.27 6.01 -2.05
CA MET A 26 5.21 5.96 -3.52
C MET A 26 4.00 6.73 -4.07
N ILE A 27 2.82 6.57 -3.45
CA ILE A 27 1.62 7.33 -3.84
C ILE A 27 1.86 8.84 -3.70
N ASP A 28 2.47 9.27 -2.59
CA ASP A 28 2.78 10.68 -2.36
C ASP A 28 3.80 11.24 -3.36
N GLU A 29 4.78 10.43 -3.77
CA GLU A 29 5.77 10.80 -4.79
C GLU A 29 5.11 10.95 -6.17
N GLU A 30 4.29 10.00 -6.59
CA GLU A 30 3.57 10.04 -7.87
C GLU A 30 2.59 11.23 -7.92
N ARG A 31 1.85 11.49 -6.82
CA ARG A 31 0.96 12.66 -6.73
C ARG A 31 1.72 13.97 -6.87
N LYS A 32 2.88 14.11 -6.21
CA LYS A 32 3.73 15.31 -6.34
C LYS A 32 4.26 15.47 -7.76
N TYR A 33 4.63 14.38 -8.41
CA TYR A 33 5.06 14.40 -9.80
C TYR A 33 3.91 14.86 -10.72
N MET A 34 2.71 14.31 -10.53
CA MET A 34 1.50 14.70 -11.27
C MET A 34 1.13 16.17 -11.07
N ASP A 35 1.19 16.67 -9.83
CA ASP A 35 0.94 18.07 -9.48
C ASP A 35 1.95 19.03 -10.12
N GLY A 36 3.15 18.52 -10.45
CA GLY A 36 4.19 19.24 -11.17
C GLY A 36 3.92 19.41 -12.67
N PHE A 37 2.90 18.76 -13.22
CA PHE A 37 2.64 18.86 -14.65
C PHE A 37 2.13 20.25 -15.07
N PRO A 38 2.63 20.79 -16.20
CA PRO A 38 2.02 21.97 -16.80
C PRO A 38 0.58 21.64 -17.21
N LYS A 39 -0.32 22.62 -17.15
CA LYS A 39 -1.73 22.45 -17.60
C LYS A 39 -1.86 21.90 -19.02
N SER A 40 -0.88 22.16 -19.89
CA SER A 40 -0.85 21.64 -21.27
C SER A 40 -0.57 20.14 -21.36
N LYS A 41 -0.09 19.52 -20.28
CA LYS A 41 0.20 18.08 -20.19
C LYS A 41 -0.90 17.27 -19.50
N VAL A 42 -1.93 17.92 -18.96
CA VAL A 42 -3.09 17.21 -18.40
C VAL A 42 -3.73 16.36 -19.49
N ASN A 43 -4.11 15.12 -19.16
CA ASN A 43 -4.68 14.13 -20.09
C ASN A 43 -3.75 13.71 -21.25
N THR A 44 -2.44 13.97 -21.16
CA THR A 44 -1.48 13.32 -22.06
C THR A 44 -1.25 11.86 -21.66
N GLY A 45 -0.61 11.07 -22.53
CA GLY A 45 -0.21 9.70 -22.20
C GLY A 45 0.59 9.62 -20.90
N GLU A 46 1.56 10.53 -20.74
CA GLU A 46 2.39 10.65 -19.53
C GLU A 46 1.55 10.97 -18.27
N TYR A 47 0.48 11.78 -18.41
CA TYR A 47 -0.44 12.06 -17.31
C TYR A 47 -1.24 10.81 -16.89
N MET A 48 -1.80 10.10 -17.87
CA MET A 48 -2.58 8.89 -17.63
C MET A 48 -1.72 7.75 -17.06
N GLU A 49 -0.45 7.64 -17.48
CA GLU A 49 0.48 6.67 -16.93
C GLU A 49 0.71 6.88 -15.42
N VAL A 50 0.80 8.15 -14.98
CA VAL A 50 0.94 8.49 -13.56
C VAL A 50 -0.37 8.23 -12.80
N GLU A 51 -1.53 8.57 -13.39
CA GLU A 51 -2.84 8.23 -12.80
C GLU A 51 -3.01 6.72 -12.62
N ASP A 52 -2.66 5.93 -13.64
CA ASP A 52 -2.72 4.47 -13.60
C ASP A 52 -1.74 3.89 -12.56
N ALA A 53 -0.54 4.47 -12.43
CA ALA A 53 0.42 4.08 -11.42
C ALA A 53 -0.12 4.34 -10.00
N ILE A 54 -0.70 5.52 -9.75
CA ILE A 54 -1.35 5.86 -8.48
C ILE A 54 -2.48 4.87 -8.18
N ALA A 55 -3.36 4.62 -9.15
CA ALA A 55 -4.46 3.68 -8.98
C ALA A 55 -3.98 2.25 -8.65
N GLY A 56 -2.91 1.79 -9.30
CA GLY A 56 -2.29 0.50 -9.01
C GLY A 56 -1.70 0.41 -7.60
N LEU A 57 -1.06 1.48 -7.12
CA LEU A 57 -0.53 1.56 -5.77
C LEU A 57 -1.64 1.61 -4.70
N GLU A 58 -2.72 2.37 -4.96
CA GLU A 58 -3.89 2.41 -4.08
C GLU A 58 -4.55 1.03 -3.97
N PHE A 59 -4.72 0.33 -5.09
CA PHE A 59 -5.21 -1.05 -5.09
C PHE A 59 -4.33 -1.99 -4.26
N ALA A 60 -3.00 -1.90 -4.42
CA ALA A 60 -2.06 -2.72 -3.66
C ALA A 60 -2.13 -2.43 -2.15
N LYS A 61 -2.28 -1.16 -1.77
CA LYS A 61 -2.47 -0.75 -0.38
C LYS A 61 -3.75 -1.30 0.22
N ASP A 62 -4.86 -1.24 -0.51
CA ASP A 62 -6.15 -1.74 -0.03
C ASP A 62 -6.12 -3.26 0.15
N ALA A 63 -5.55 -4.00 -0.81
CA ALA A 63 -5.35 -5.44 -0.68
C ALA A 63 -4.47 -5.82 0.53
N LEU A 64 -3.43 -5.03 0.80
CA LEU A 64 -2.57 -5.20 1.96
C LEU A 64 -3.31 -4.93 3.28
N ASN A 65 -4.15 -3.90 3.32
CA ASN A 65 -4.99 -3.57 4.47
C ASN A 65 -6.00 -4.68 4.78
N ASP A 66 -6.68 -5.21 3.76
CA ASP A 66 -7.62 -6.32 3.94
C ASP A 66 -6.93 -7.55 4.53
N TYR A 67 -5.72 -7.84 4.04
CA TYR A 67 -4.91 -8.94 4.56
C TYR A 67 -4.47 -8.72 6.02
N LEU A 68 -4.07 -7.49 6.37
CA LEU A 68 -3.74 -7.11 7.76
C LEU A 68 -4.94 -7.30 8.70
N ILE A 69 -6.12 -6.82 8.30
CA ILE A 69 -7.37 -6.97 9.08
C ILE A 69 -7.68 -8.45 9.31
N TYR A 70 -7.52 -9.29 8.28
CA TYR A 70 -7.73 -10.73 8.41
C TYR A 70 -6.76 -11.38 9.41
N LEU A 71 -5.46 -11.06 9.34
CA LEU A 71 -4.44 -11.57 10.27
C LEU A 71 -4.67 -11.10 11.72
N GLU A 72 -5.10 -9.86 11.93
CA GLU A 72 -5.45 -9.38 13.26
C GLU A 72 -6.70 -10.08 13.83
N ASN A 73 -7.72 -10.30 13.02
CA ASN A 73 -8.95 -10.95 13.46
C ASN A 73 -8.73 -12.44 13.79
N THR A 74 -7.87 -13.12 13.02
CA THR A 74 -7.52 -14.53 13.29
C THR A 74 -6.65 -14.69 14.55
N THR A 75 -5.88 -13.66 14.93
CA THR A 75 -5.08 -13.68 16.16
C THR A 75 -5.86 -13.29 17.42
N LYS A 76 -6.95 -12.51 17.31
CA LYS A 76 -7.81 -12.09 18.45
C LYS A 76 -8.85 -13.14 18.89
N ARG A 77 -9.29 -14.04 18.00
CA ARG A 77 -10.38 -15.01 18.28
C ARG A 77 -9.99 -16.24 19.14
N ARG A 78 -8.88 -16.22 19.88
CA ARG A 78 -8.42 -17.35 20.71
C ARG A 78 -7.78 -16.94 22.03
#